data_AF-A0A971EGD4-F1
#
_entry.id   AF-A0A971EGD4-F1
#
_cell.length_a   1.000
_cell.length_b   1.000
_cell.length_c   1.000
_cell.angle_alpha   90.00
_cell.angle_beta   90.00
_cell.angle_gamma   90.00
#
_symmetry.space_group_name_H-M   'P 1'
#
loop_
_entity.id
_entity.type
_entity.pdbx_description
1 polymer ?
#
loop_
_entity_poly.entity_id
_entity_poly.type
_entity_poly.pdbx_seq_one_letter_code
_entity_poly.pdbx_strand_id
1 'polypeptide(L)'
;MFYPFLNKENPNYLDSSVLLNAFPREVLFYYYHNAVRITDEAYLTLQQVALDDSVLSDMARIWLNLIENQLEAEADLQSFVNNPYLKAIGPYYYPETNTRFYFCKEVPEPQNVMTAFDLELLKQLDSPTAINRELQQYAKTRKNKKNSTADLIREMDMCILALREIERINRHTNYLRKLLEQRYAIVEQENLLPCEPDGVPEKPIKESEERRLDNIIPFSRVRGLRKKQEQEGSRYNHDVKVYFIRYREYEKACDRYKQVLENWPMYQQAFYDRCFNDIEEAEFKMNQALQALELYNTILDKSSVHADYQDVKILETFRYFLETGRASDLQECMNLYEEEKHWQEIKASQERIENTIYFLQNSSDQGLIASEQLDLLLRGQKD
;
A
#
# COMPACT_ATOMS: atom_id res chain seq x y z
N MET A 1 -4.71 -5.78 -7.09
CA MET A 1 -3.94 -5.84 -5.84
C MET A 1 -4.23 -4.58 -5.01
N PHE A 2 -4.24 -4.66 -3.67
CA PHE A 2 -4.67 -3.58 -2.75
C PHE A 2 -3.68 -2.41 -2.62
N TYR A 3 -2.59 -2.47 -3.37
CA TYR A 3 -1.45 -1.55 -3.34
C TYR A 3 -1.79 -0.06 -3.55
N PRO A 4 -2.78 0.31 -4.38
CA PRO A 4 -3.18 1.71 -4.51
C PRO A 4 -3.66 2.35 -3.20
N PHE A 5 -4.15 1.56 -2.23
CA PHE A 5 -4.60 2.09 -0.94
C PHE A 5 -3.43 2.36 0.04
N LEU A 6 -2.29 1.70 -0.17
CA LEU A 6 -1.15 1.74 0.74
C LEU A 6 -0.05 2.71 0.28
N ASN A 7 -0.14 3.27 -0.94
CA ASN A 7 0.96 4.01 -1.58
C ASN A 7 2.27 3.21 -1.60
N LYS A 8 2.16 1.89 -1.86
CA LYS A 8 3.28 0.94 -1.93
C LYS A 8 3.26 0.23 -3.27
N GLU A 9 4.43 -0.18 -3.76
CA GLU A 9 4.52 -0.85 -5.07
C GLU A 9 4.13 -2.32 -4.98
N ASN A 10 4.83 -3.09 -4.13
CA ASN A 10 4.60 -4.53 -3.97
C ASN A 10 4.94 -4.98 -2.54
N PRO A 11 4.09 -4.64 -1.55
CA PRO A 11 4.26 -5.01 -0.15
C PRO A 11 4.09 -6.51 0.07
N ASN A 12 5.07 -7.31 -0.34
CA ASN A 12 5.09 -8.76 -0.22
C ASN A 12 5.95 -9.26 0.94
N TYR A 13 6.74 -8.39 1.59
CA TYR A 13 7.44 -8.72 2.83
C TYR A 13 6.55 -8.45 4.03
N LEU A 14 6.34 -9.45 4.88
CA LEU A 14 5.63 -9.28 6.15
C LEU A 14 6.64 -8.90 7.24
N ASP A 15 6.43 -7.77 7.91
CA ASP A 15 7.26 -7.39 9.05
C ASP A 15 6.80 -8.07 10.35
N SER A 16 7.63 -7.97 11.39
CA SER A 16 7.29 -8.50 12.71
C SER A 16 6.05 -7.84 13.31
N SER A 17 5.75 -6.57 12.98
CA SER A 17 4.56 -5.90 13.49
C SER A 17 3.27 -6.55 12.98
N VAL A 18 3.19 -6.93 11.70
CA VAL A 18 2.05 -7.68 11.14
C VAL A 18 1.93 -9.04 11.81
N LEU A 19 3.04 -9.78 11.86
CA LEU A 19 3.03 -11.16 12.35
C LEU A 19 2.68 -11.24 13.85
N LEU A 20 3.00 -10.22 14.64
CA LEU A 20 2.69 -10.18 16.08
C LEU A 20 1.30 -9.62 16.42
N ASN A 21 0.64 -8.91 15.50
CA ASN A 21 -0.62 -8.22 15.76
C ASN A 21 -1.82 -8.73 14.94
N ALA A 22 -1.63 -9.70 14.05
CA ALA A 22 -2.69 -10.22 13.20
C ALA A 22 -2.61 -11.73 12.98
N PHE A 23 -3.77 -12.36 12.83
CA PHE A 23 -3.83 -13.79 12.53
C PHE A 23 -3.41 -14.06 11.08
N PRO A 24 -2.78 -15.22 10.78
CA PRO A 24 -2.40 -15.56 9.41
C PRO A 24 -3.56 -15.48 8.42
N ARG A 25 -4.76 -15.95 8.79
CA ARG A 25 -5.93 -15.89 7.92
C ARG A 25 -6.31 -14.45 7.52
N GLU A 26 -6.20 -13.49 8.45
CA GLU A 26 -6.49 -12.07 8.16
C GLU A 26 -5.47 -11.47 7.19
N VAL A 27 -4.20 -11.85 7.32
CA VAL A 27 -3.13 -11.35 6.45
C VAL A 27 -3.22 -12.00 5.08
N LEU A 28 -3.33 -13.33 5.04
CA LEU A 28 -3.34 -14.12 3.80
C LEU A 28 -4.56 -13.84 2.92
N PHE A 29 -5.65 -13.31 3.47
CA PHE A 29 -6.78 -12.78 2.71
C PHE A 29 -6.36 -11.83 1.58
N TYR A 30 -5.32 -11.03 1.81
CA TYR A 30 -4.81 -10.05 0.85
C TYR A 30 -3.80 -10.63 -0.16
N TYR A 31 -3.38 -11.89 0.01
CA TYR A 31 -2.36 -12.57 -0.79
C TYR A 31 -2.87 -13.85 -1.48
N TYR A 32 -4.17 -13.91 -1.76
CA TYR A 32 -4.74 -15.01 -2.54
C TYR A 32 -4.00 -15.15 -3.88
N HIS A 33 -3.58 -16.37 -4.19
CA HIS A 33 -2.81 -16.70 -5.41
C HIS A 33 -1.53 -15.87 -5.60
N ASN A 34 -0.98 -15.30 -4.52
CA ASN A 34 0.23 -14.46 -4.54
C ASN A 34 1.33 -15.01 -3.64
N ALA A 35 2.48 -14.32 -3.60
CA ALA A 35 3.61 -14.69 -2.78
C ALA A 35 3.79 -13.72 -1.59
N VAL A 36 4.20 -14.26 -0.45
CA VAL A 36 4.64 -13.53 0.73
C VAL A 36 6.08 -13.91 1.07
N ARG A 37 6.81 -12.96 1.67
CA ARG A 37 8.20 -13.10 2.08
C ARG A 37 8.32 -12.78 3.56
N ILE A 38 9.08 -13.59 4.28
CA ILE A 38 9.38 -13.38 5.69
C ILE A 38 10.90 -13.32 5.82
N THR A 39 11.42 -12.28 6.47
CA THR A 39 12.86 -12.20 6.73
C THR A 39 13.26 -13.15 7.85
N ASP A 40 14.52 -13.57 7.84
CA ASP A 40 15.11 -14.30 8.96
C ASP A 40 15.01 -13.53 10.28
N GLU A 41 15.20 -12.20 10.24
CA GLU A 41 14.98 -11.34 11.41
C GLU A 41 13.54 -11.41 11.94
N ALA A 42 12.53 -11.32 11.08
CA ALA A 42 11.13 -11.42 11.48
C ALA A 42 10.80 -12.81 12.05
N TYR A 43 11.33 -13.87 11.43
CA TYR A 43 11.17 -15.24 11.92
C TYR A 43 11.82 -15.45 13.30
N LEU A 44 13.06 -14.98 13.49
CA LEU A 44 13.75 -15.02 14.79
C LEU A 44 12.99 -14.24 15.87
N THR A 45 12.40 -13.10 15.50
CA THR A 45 11.57 -12.31 16.40
C THR A 45 10.34 -13.11 16.87
N LEU A 46 9.68 -13.85 15.97
CA LEU A 46 8.57 -14.73 16.35
C LEU A 46 9.01 -15.82 17.32
N GLN A 47 10.14 -16.47 17.05
CA GLN A 47 10.67 -17.51 17.94
C GLN A 47 10.99 -16.96 19.33
N GLN A 48 11.56 -15.76 19.42
CA GLN A 48 11.86 -15.12 20.70
C GLN A 48 10.59 -14.75 21.47
N VAL A 49 9.61 -14.11 20.82
CA VAL A 49 8.37 -13.66 21.48
C VAL A 49 7.49 -14.84 21.89
N ALA A 50 7.52 -15.96 21.16
CA ALA A 50 6.76 -17.17 21.51
C ALA A 50 7.20 -17.83 22.83
N LEU A 51 8.41 -17.52 23.31
CA LEU A 51 8.93 -17.99 24.60
C LEU A 51 8.40 -17.17 25.78
N ASP A 52 7.84 -15.99 25.53
CA ASP A 52 7.25 -15.14 26.57
C ASP A 52 5.84 -15.60 26.94
N ASP A 53 5.33 -15.17 28.10
CA ASP A 53 3.93 -15.37 28.53
C ASP A 53 3.10 -14.09 28.31
N SER A 54 3.01 -13.64 27.06
CA SER A 54 2.24 -12.44 26.66
C SER A 54 1.20 -12.76 25.57
N VAL A 55 0.23 -11.87 25.34
CA VAL A 55 -0.73 -12.01 24.22
C VAL A 55 -0.02 -12.05 22.85
N LEU A 56 1.10 -11.35 22.72
CA LEU A 56 1.94 -11.39 21.52
C LEU A 56 2.57 -12.77 21.32
N SER A 57 2.82 -13.52 22.40
CA SER A 57 3.32 -14.90 22.36
C SER A 57 2.29 -15.84 21.73
N ASP A 58 1.00 -15.69 22.05
CA ASP A 58 -0.05 -16.50 21.41
C ASP A 58 -0.11 -16.26 19.90
N MET A 59 -0.02 -15.00 19.45
CA MET A 59 0.05 -14.68 18.02
C MET A 59 1.30 -15.25 17.36
N ALA A 60 2.46 -15.11 18.01
CA ALA A 60 3.70 -15.66 17.51
C ALA A 60 3.63 -17.19 17.35
N ARG A 61 3.07 -17.90 18.33
CA ARG A 61 2.85 -19.36 18.29
C ARG A 61 1.93 -19.79 17.16
N ILE A 62 0.91 -19.00 16.82
CA ILE A 62 0.01 -19.30 15.69
C ILE A 62 0.75 -19.20 14.36
N TRP A 63 1.56 -18.16 14.17
CA TRP A 63 2.40 -18.03 12.97
C TRP A 63 3.47 -19.11 12.89
N LEU A 64 4.15 -19.42 13.99
CA LEU A 64 5.12 -20.52 14.05
C LEU A 64 4.45 -21.86 13.73
N ASN A 65 3.26 -22.14 14.26
CA ASN A 65 2.52 -23.35 13.92
C ASN A 65 2.19 -23.44 12.41
N LEU A 66 1.85 -22.33 11.77
CA LEU A 66 1.67 -22.31 10.30
C LEU A 66 2.99 -22.61 9.59
N ILE A 67 4.09 -21.98 9.99
CA ILE A 67 5.39 -22.11 9.32
C ILE A 67 6.03 -23.49 9.55
N GLU A 68 6.04 -23.95 10.80
CA GLU A 68 6.76 -25.14 11.22
C GLU A 68 5.94 -26.41 10.95
N ASN A 69 4.62 -26.39 11.19
CA ASN A 69 3.79 -27.60 11.10
C ASN A 69 2.95 -27.67 9.82
N GLN A 70 2.37 -26.56 9.35
CA GLN A 70 1.54 -26.61 8.13
C GLN A 70 2.37 -26.51 6.85
N LEU A 71 3.41 -25.67 6.85
CA LEU A 71 4.35 -25.56 5.73
C LEU A 71 5.53 -26.53 5.84
N GLU A 72 5.70 -27.19 6.99
CA GLU A 72 6.80 -28.12 7.27
C GLU A 72 8.20 -27.50 7.03
N ALA A 73 8.36 -26.20 7.30
CA ALA A 73 9.56 -25.45 6.93
C ALA A 73 10.69 -25.47 7.98
N GLU A 74 10.43 -25.97 9.20
CA GLU A 74 11.35 -25.82 10.35
C GLU A 74 12.78 -26.33 10.06
N ALA A 75 12.93 -27.55 9.56
CA ALA A 75 14.23 -28.17 9.32
C ALA A 75 15.05 -27.43 8.24
N ASP A 76 14.37 -26.96 7.20
CA ASP A 76 14.98 -26.16 6.14
C ASP A 76 15.39 -24.78 6.66
N LEU A 77 14.57 -24.14 7.51
CA LEU A 77 14.86 -22.84 8.11
C LEU A 77 16.08 -22.89 9.02
N GLN A 78 16.20 -23.91 9.87
CA GLN A 78 17.37 -24.13 10.72
C GLN A 78 18.66 -24.26 9.88
N SER A 79 18.58 -24.96 8.75
CA SER A 79 19.68 -25.11 7.80
C SER A 79 19.99 -23.80 7.05
N PHE A 80 18.95 -23.05 6.70
CA PHE A 80 19.03 -21.81 5.93
C PHE A 80 19.70 -20.68 6.70
N VAL A 81 19.34 -20.46 7.97
CA VAL A 81 19.91 -19.38 8.81
C VAL A 81 21.44 -19.44 8.80
N ASN A 82 22.01 -20.63 8.94
CA ASN A 82 23.45 -20.84 9.00
C ASN A 82 24.15 -20.92 7.62
N ASN A 83 23.41 -20.95 6.51
CA ASN A 83 23.99 -21.13 5.17
C ASN A 83 24.34 -19.78 4.51
N PRO A 84 25.63 -19.47 4.26
CA PRO A 84 26.03 -18.19 3.67
C PRO A 84 25.77 -18.10 2.15
N TYR A 85 25.44 -19.19 1.49
CA TYR A 85 25.35 -19.28 0.02
C TYR A 85 23.93 -19.13 -0.52
N LEU A 86 22.94 -19.28 0.36
CA LEU A 86 21.51 -19.10 0.07
C LEU A 86 21.05 -17.71 0.52
N LYS A 87 20.38 -17.00 -0.38
CA LYS A 87 19.75 -15.70 -0.10
C LYS A 87 18.29 -15.84 0.31
N ALA A 88 17.61 -16.83 -0.26
CA ALA A 88 16.22 -17.15 0.02
C ALA A 88 15.98 -18.66 -0.14
N ILE A 89 14.92 -19.16 0.51
CA ILE A 89 14.36 -20.50 0.32
C ILE A 89 12.85 -20.42 0.09
N GLY A 90 12.31 -21.39 -0.64
CA GLY A 90 10.90 -21.43 -1.05
C GLY A 90 10.75 -21.74 -2.55
N PRO A 91 9.54 -21.67 -3.10
CA PRO A 91 8.28 -21.46 -2.38
C PRO A 91 7.85 -22.66 -1.51
N TYR A 92 7.33 -22.37 -0.32
CA TYR A 92 6.41 -23.27 0.41
C TYR A 92 4.98 -22.92 0.01
N TYR A 93 4.11 -23.91 -0.15
CA TYR A 93 2.76 -23.68 -0.67
C TYR A 93 1.74 -23.80 0.44
N TYR A 94 0.86 -22.81 0.54
CA TYR A 94 -0.32 -22.83 1.40
C TYR A 94 -1.58 -22.98 0.54
N PRO A 95 -2.14 -24.20 0.41
CA PRO A 95 -3.21 -24.48 -0.56
C PRO A 95 -4.50 -23.69 -0.30
N GLU A 96 -4.78 -23.40 0.98
CA GLU A 96 -5.98 -22.74 1.47
C GLU A 96 -6.29 -21.37 0.85
N THR A 97 -5.25 -20.63 0.46
CA THR A 97 -5.35 -19.35 -0.27
C THR A 97 -4.49 -19.36 -1.54
N ASN A 98 -3.95 -20.53 -1.91
CA ASN A 98 -2.94 -20.70 -2.96
C ASN A 98 -1.76 -19.72 -2.83
N THR A 99 -1.35 -19.42 -1.59
CA THR A 99 -0.29 -18.46 -1.30
C THR A 99 1.07 -19.16 -1.23
N ARG A 100 2.11 -18.52 -1.77
CA ARG A 100 3.49 -19.02 -1.73
C ARG A 100 4.30 -18.27 -0.68
N PHE A 101 5.03 -18.99 0.15
CA PHE A 101 5.89 -18.45 1.19
C PHE A 101 7.36 -18.57 0.80
N TYR A 102 8.09 -17.48 0.96
CA TYR A 102 9.55 -17.45 0.83
C TYR A 102 10.16 -16.92 2.12
N PHE A 103 11.33 -17.42 2.47
CA PHE A 103 12.13 -16.90 3.57
C PHE A 103 13.42 -16.30 3.02
N CYS A 104 13.76 -15.10 3.47
CA CYS A 104 14.80 -14.28 2.84
C CYS A 104 15.76 -13.70 3.89
N LYS A 105 17.04 -13.51 3.52
CA LYS A 105 18.04 -12.78 4.34
C LYS A 105 18.20 -11.32 3.97
N GLU A 106 17.69 -10.94 2.81
CA GLU A 106 17.82 -9.57 2.31
C GLU A 106 16.85 -8.65 3.06
N VAL A 107 17.36 -7.51 3.52
CA VAL A 107 16.53 -6.46 4.13
C VAL A 107 15.68 -5.83 3.03
N PRO A 108 14.34 -5.87 3.14
CA PRO A 108 13.47 -5.33 2.12
C PRO A 108 13.47 -3.80 2.10
N GLU A 109 13.23 -3.23 0.93
CA GLU A 109 12.94 -1.80 0.81
C GLU A 109 11.61 -1.45 1.51
N PRO A 110 11.48 -0.30 2.19
CA PRO A 110 10.27 0.05 2.94
C PRO A 110 8.98 0.02 2.13
N GLN A 111 9.05 0.27 0.82
CA GLN A 111 7.91 0.25 -0.09
C GLN A 111 7.38 -1.17 -0.36
N ASN A 112 8.20 -2.20 -0.09
CA ASN A 112 7.88 -3.60 -0.29
C ASN A 112 7.51 -4.33 1.02
N VAL A 113 7.43 -3.59 2.12
CA VAL A 113 7.07 -4.13 3.44
C VAL A 113 5.61 -3.83 3.77
N MET A 114 4.88 -4.85 4.22
CA MET A 114 3.56 -4.75 4.83
C MET A 114 3.73 -4.62 6.35
N THR A 115 3.17 -3.57 6.94
CA THR A 115 3.21 -3.27 8.38
C THR A 115 1.83 -3.42 9.01
N ALA A 116 1.76 -3.50 10.34
CA ALA A 116 0.50 -3.54 11.06
C ALA A 116 -0.38 -2.31 10.79
N PHE A 117 0.23 -1.14 10.55
CA PHE A 117 -0.49 0.08 10.16
C PHE A 117 -1.17 -0.06 8.80
N ASP A 118 -0.47 -0.64 7.81
CA ASP A 118 -1.05 -0.88 6.49
C ASP A 118 -2.22 -1.86 6.57
N LEU A 119 -2.08 -2.92 7.37
CA LEU A 119 -3.14 -3.90 7.57
C LEU A 119 -4.36 -3.27 8.24
N GLU A 120 -4.15 -2.43 9.24
CA GLU A 120 -5.22 -1.71 9.92
C GLU A 120 -5.95 -0.75 8.97
N LEU A 121 -5.22 -0.06 8.09
CA LEU A 121 -5.82 0.77 7.03
C LEU A 121 -6.74 -0.06 6.12
N LEU A 122 -6.31 -1.25 5.70
CA LEU A 122 -7.14 -2.15 4.89
C LEU A 122 -8.36 -2.66 5.66
N LYS A 123 -8.20 -3.02 6.94
CA LYS A 123 -9.32 -3.43 7.82
C LYS A 123 -10.34 -2.30 7.99
N GLN A 124 -9.89 -1.06 8.12
CA GLN A 124 -10.78 0.11 8.20
C GLN A 124 -11.55 0.33 6.89
N LEU A 125 -10.90 0.10 5.74
CA LEU A 125 -11.56 0.17 4.43
C LEU A 125 -12.58 -0.94 4.22
N ASP A 126 -12.44 -2.12 4.83
CA ASP A 126 -13.44 -3.20 4.79
C ASP A 126 -14.59 -3.00 5.79
N SER A 127 -14.47 -2.04 6.72
CA SER A 127 -15.47 -1.85 7.78
C SER A 127 -16.87 -1.62 7.20
N PRO A 128 -17.91 -2.33 7.70
CA PRO A 128 -19.24 -2.23 7.15
C PRO A 128 -19.80 -0.82 7.32
N THR A 129 -20.34 -0.27 6.23
CA THR A 129 -20.93 1.07 6.26
C THR A 129 -22.39 0.98 6.71
N ALA A 130 -22.63 1.24 8.00
CA ALA A 130 -23.99 1.36 8.52
C ALA A 130 -24.63 2.69 8.07
N ILE A 131 -25.90 2.64 7.67
CA ILE A 131 -26.67 3.85 7.35
C ILE A 131 -26.76 4.72 8.61
N ASN A 132 -26.37 5.99 8.46
CA ASN A 132 -26.42 6.98 9.52
C ASN A 132 -27.89 7.24 9.89
N ARG A 133 -28.23 6.97 11.16
CA ARG A 133 -29.61 7.08 11.68
C ARG A 133 -30.15 8.49 11.61
N GLU A 134 -29.30 9.50 11.82
CA GLU A 134 -29.69 10.91 11.80
C GLU A 134 -30.07 11.34 10.38
N LEU A 135 -29.24 11.02 9.40
CA LEU A 135 -29.53 11.28 7.98
C LEU A 135 -30.78 10.53 7.52
N GLN A 136 -30.96 9.29 7.95
CA GLN A 136 -32.15 8.50 7.63
C GLN A 136 -33.43 9.12 8.22
N GLN A 137 -33.38 9.61 9.46
CA GLN A 137 -34.51 10.30 10.09
C GLN A 137 -34.79 11.65 9.43
N TYR A 138 -33.74 12.40 9.09
CA TYR A 138 -33.84 13.66 8.38
C TYR A 138 -34.53 13.48 7.03
N ALA A 139 -34.07 12.52 6.22
CA ALA A 139 -34.66 12.22 4.91
C ALA A 139 -36.16 11.89 4.98
N LYS A 140 -36.61 11.21 6.05
CA LYS A 140 -38.03 10.86 6.27
C LYS A 140 -38.91 12.03 6.76
N THR A 141 -38.33 12.94 7.54
CA THR A 141 -39.08 13.99 8.25
C THR A 141 -39.09 15.33 7.53
N ARG A 142 -38.27 15.48 6.50
CA ARG A 142 -38.12 16.69 5.72
C ARG A 142 -39.46 17.11 5.07
N LYS A 143 -39.89 18.34 5.36
CA LYS A 143 -41.10 18.98 4.80
C LYS A 143 -40.70 20.28 4.11
N ASN A 144 -41.28 20.56 2.94
CA ASN A 144 -41.13 21.83 2.23
C ASN A 144 -41.84 22.94 3.03
N LYS A 145 -41.15 23.56 3.99
CA LYS A 145 -41.63 24.74 4.72
C LYS A 145 -40.70 25.92 4.48
N LYS A 146 -41.16 27.13 4.81
CA LYS A 146 -40.28 28.31 4.87
C LYS A 146 -39.20 28.04 5.92
N ASN A 147 -37.95 28.03 5.47
CA ASN A 147 -36.80 27.75 6.32
C ASN A 147 -36.49 28.97 7.18
N SER A 148 -36.57 28.83 8.51
CA SER A 148 -35.95 29.79 9.41
C SER A 148 -34.42 29.70 9.31
N THR A 149 -33.69 30.70 9.80
CA THR A 149 -32.21 30.64 9.90
C THR A 149 -31.75 29.38 10.63
N ALA A 150 -32.47 28.95 11.68
CA ALA A 150 -32.18 27.71 12.40
C ALA A 150 -32.44 26.44 11.55
N ASP A 151 -33.46 26.45 10.70
CA ASP A 151 -33.73 25.34 9.77
C ASP A 151 -32.66 25.27 8.66
N LEU A 152 -32.18 26.42 8.18
CA LEU A 152 -31.08 26.49 7.20
C LEU A 152 -29.77 25.96 7.78
N ILE A 153 -29.42 26.36 9.01
CA ILE A 153 -28.23 25.83 9.71
C ILE A 153 -28.33 24.31 9.86
N ARG A 154 -29.48 23.80 10.30
CA ARG A 154 -29.72 22.36 10.42
C ARG A 154 -29.62 21.65 9.08
N GLU A 155 -30.15 22.24 8.00
CA GLU A 155 -30.03 21.69 6.65
C GLU A 155 -28.57 21.62 6.18
N MET A 156 -27.76 22.65 6.48
CA MET A 156 -26.32 22.66 6.20
C MET A 156 -25.59 21.58 7.00
N ASP A 157 -25.88 21.41 8.29
CA ASP A 157 -25.31 20.35 9.12
C ASP A 157 -25.58 18.95 8.52
N MET A 158 -26.81 18.72 8.04
CA MET A 158 -27.19 17.45 7.41
C MET A 158 -26.50 17.26 6.05
N CYS A 159 -26.35 18.31 5.25
CA CYS A 159 -25.61 18.23 3.99
C CYS A 159 -24.11 17.96 4.22
N ILE A 160 -23.49 18.63 5.20
CA ILE A 160 -22.09 18.38 5.59
C ILE A 160 -21.93 16.93 6.06
N LEU A 161 -22.82 16.44 6.92
CA LEU A 161 -22.78 15.06 7.38
C LEU A 161 -22.97 14.06 6.23
N ALA A 162 -23.90 14.32 5.31
CA ALA A 162 -24.12 13.50 4.11
C ALA A 162 -22.87 13.45 3.22
N LEU A 163 -22.22 14.60 2.94
CA LEU A 163 -21.01 14.67 2.13
C LEU A 163 -19.84 13.88 2.76
N ARG A 164 -19.64 14.00 4.08
CA ARG A 164 -18.60 13.25 4.81
C ARG A 164 -18.86 11.73 4.75
N GLU A 165 -20.11 11.31 4.91
CA GLU A 165 -20.48 9.90 4.80
C GLU A 165 -20.37 9.38 3.36
N ILE A 166 -20.70 10.19 2.35
CA ILE A 166 -20.49 9.85 0.93
C ILE A 166 -19.01 9.63 0.64
N GLU A 167 -18.12 10.50 1.13
CA GLU A 167 -16.67 10.32 0.96
C GLU A 167 -16.20 8.98 1.56
N ARG A 168 -16.67 8.66 2.78
CA ARG A 168 -16.36 7.39 3.45
C ARG A 168 -16.87 6.19 2.64
N ILE A 169 -18.12 6.23 2.16
CA ILE A 169 -18.71 5.17 1.34
C ILE A 169 -17.95 5.02 0.02
N ASN A 170 -17.55 6.11 -0.61
CA ASN A 170 -16.77 6.05 -1.85
C ASN A 170 -15.42 5.35 -1.65
N ARG A 171 -14.74 5.59 -0.52
CA ARG A 171 -13.50 4.85 -0.18
C ARG A 171 -13.77 3.35 0.03
N HIS A 172 -14.81 3.01 0.78
CA HIS A 172 -15.21 1.62 1.03
C HIS A 172 -15.61 0.88 -0.26
N THR A 173 -16.45 1.49 -1.10
CA THR A 173 -16.88 0.91 -2.38
C THR A 173 -15.72 0.74 -3.36
N ASN A 174 -14.77 1.68 -3.41
CA ASN A 174 -13.54 1.52 -4.19
C ASN A 174 -12.71 0.33 -3.71
N TYR A 175 -12.60 0.13 -2.39
CA TYR A 175 -11.96 -1.05 -1.81
C TYR A 175 -12.68 -2.35 -2.22
N LEU A 176 -14.01 -2.41 -2.03
CA LEU A 176 -14.80 -3.60 -2.40
C LEU A 176 -14.71 -3.93 -3.89
N ARG A 177 -14.70 -2.92 -4.77
CA ARG A 177 -14.47 -3.13 -6.22
C ARG A 177 -13.13 -3.80 -6.49
N LYS A 178 -12.06 -3.38 -5.79
CA LYS A 178 -10.72 -3.97 -5.93
C LYS A 178 -10.61 -5.37 -5.34
N LEU A 179 -11.40 -5.69 -4.31
CA LEU A 179 -11.54 -7.04 -3.77
C LEU A 179 -12.27 -7.94 -4.78
N LEU A 180 -13.43 -7.51 -5.27
CA LEU A 180 -14.23 -8.24 -6.27
C LEU A 180 -13.44 -8.49 -7.56
N GLU A 181 -12.79 -7.45 -8.11
CA GLU A 181 -11.93 -7.57 -9.30
C GLU A 181 -10.88 -8.68 -9.13
N GLN A 182 -10.25 -8.77 -7.95
CA GLN A 182 -9.26 -9.82 -7.67
C GLN A 182 -9.87 -11.21 -7.54
N ARG A 183 -11.01 -11.33 -6.83
CA ARG A 183 -11.64 -12.64 -6.62
C ARG A 183 -12.26 -13.18 -7.90
N TYR A 184 -12.93 -12.35 -8.69
CA TYR A 184 -13.41 -12.76 -10.02
C TYR A 184 -12.25 -13.17 -10.93
N ALA A 185 -11.15 -12.41 -10.95
CA ALA A 185 -9.97 -12.78 -11.74
C ALA A 185 -9.36 -14.13 -11.35
N ILE A 186 -9.57 -14.62 -10.13
CA ILE A 186 -9.17 -15.95 -9.67
C ILE A 186 -10.17 -17.02 -10.13
N VAL A 187 -11.46 -16.76 -9.93
CA VAL A 187 -12.54 -17.71 -10.23
C VAL A 187 -12.72 -17.94 -11.74
N GLU A 188 -12.52 -16.88 -12.54
CA GLU A 188 -12.61 -16.92 -14.00
C GLU A 188 -11.41 -17.61 -14.67
N GLN A 189 -10.32 -17.85 -13.93
CA GLN A 189 -9.18 -18.58 -14.47
C GLN A 189 -9.50 -20.06 -14.62
N GLU A 190 -9.50 -20.51 -15.88
CA GLU A 190 -9.63 -21.92 -16.22
C GLU A 190 -8.43 -22.72 -15.70
N ASN A 191 -8.72 -23.83 -15.00
CA ASN A 191 -7.70 -24.74 -14.48
C ASN A 191 -6.63 -24.02 -13.64
N LEU A 192 -7.04 -23.16 -12.71
CA LEU A 192 -6.11 -22.52 -11.80
C LEU A 192 -5.29 -23.58 -11.05
N LEU A 193 -3.97 -23.50 -11.21
CA LEU A 193 -3.00 -24.35 -10.52
C LEU A 193 -2.13 -23.49 -9.59
N PRO A 194 -1.49 -24.09 -8.58
CA PRO A 194 -0.36 -23.47 -7.91
C PRO A 194 0.71 -23.08 -8.94
N CYS A 195 1.34 -21.92 -8.73
CA CYS A 195 2.40 -21.46 -9.62
C CYS A 195 3.66 -22.31 -9.47
N GLU A 196 4.41 -22.50 -10.55
CA GLU A 196 5.70 -23.19 -10.52
C GLU A 196 6.74 -22.45 -9.65
N PRO A 197 7.73 -23.18 -9.10
CA PRO A 197 8.90 -22.58 -8.46
C PRO A 197 9.67 -21.67 -9.42
N ASP A 198 9.96 -20.46 -8.96
CA ASP A 198 10.75 -19.46 -9.66
C ASP A 198 12.24 -19.51 -9.26
N GLY A 199 13.06 -18.66 -9.89
CA GLY A 199 14.45 -18.45 -9.47
C GLY A 199 15.42 -19.60 -9.78
N VAL A 200 15.27 -20.26 -10.93
CA VAL A 200 16.21 -21.29 -11.42
C VAL A 200 17.64 -20.73 -11.36
N PRO A 201 18.56 -21.35 -10.60
CA PRO A 201 19.92 -20.84 -10.49
C PRO A 201 20.64 -20.87 -11.84
N GLU A 202 21.32 -19.78 -12.18
CA GLU A 202 22.13 -19.72 -13.40
C GLU A 202 23.41 -20.52 -13.25
N LYS A 203 23.68 -21.41 -14.21
CA LYS A 203 24.89 -22.21 -14.22
C LYS A 203 26.10 -21.30 -14.48
N PRO A 204 27.15 -21.31 -13.62
CA PRO A 204 28.35 -20.54 -13.86
C PRO A 204 29.00 -20.92 -15.20
N ILE A 205 29.34 -19.91 -15.99
CA ILE A 205 30.02 -20.09 -17.27
C ILE A 205 31.51 -19.89 -17.02
N LYS A 206 32.32 -20.86 -17.42
CA LYS A 206 33.77 -20.68 -17.42
C LYS A 206 34.11 -19.73 -18.57
N GLU A 207 34.69 -18.57 -18.26
CA GLU A 207 35.20 -17.67 -19.29
C GLU A 207 36.13 -18.47 -20.21
N SER A 208 35.79 -18.54 -21.50
CA SER A 208 36.64 -19.18 -22.49
C SER A 208 37.96 -18.43 -22.51
N GLU A 209 39.08 -19.15 -22.35
CA GLU A 209 40.40 -18.56 -22.61
C GLU A 209 40.36 -17.97 -24.03
N GLU A 210 40.34 -16.63 -24.14
CA GLU A 210 40.63 -15.96 -25.40
C GLU A 210 42.02 -16.47 -25.81
N ARG A 211 42.06 -17.41 -26.75
CA ARG A 211 43.29 -17.87 -27.38
C ARG A 211 43.88 -16.66 -28.10
N ARG A 212 44.69 -15.88 -27.39
CA ARG A 212 45.55 -14.86 -28.01
C ARG A 212 46.51 -15.60 -28.94
N LEU A 213 46.23 -15.56 -30.23
CA LEU A 213 47.05 -16.10 -31.32
C LEU A 213 48.35 -15.29 -31.55
N ASP A 214 48.85 -14.57 -30.54
CA ASP A 214 50.09 -13.81 -30.65
C ASP A 214 51.22 -14.52 -29.88
N ASN A 215 51.94 -15.33 -30.64
CA ASN A 215 53.24 -15.88 -30.29
C ASN A 215 54.25 -14.74 -30.12
N ILE A 216 54.38 -14.17 -28.91
CA ILE A 216 55.61 -13.66 -28.26
C ILE A 216 55.20 -13.30 -26.83
N ILE A 217 55.58 -14.12 -25.83
CA ILE A 217 55.36 -13.81 -24.41
C ILE A 217 56.71 -13.43 -23.76
N PRO A 218 56.89 -12.21 -23.22
CA PRO A 218 58.04 -11.90 -22.38
C PRO A 218 57.94 -12.67 -21.05
N PHE A 219 58.99 -13.42 -20.72
CA PHE A 219 59.06 -14.34 -19.56
C PHE A 219 58.79 -13.70 -18.19
N SER A 220 58.78 -12.37 -18.07
CA SER A 220 58.45 -11.64 -16.84
C SER A 220 56.95 -11.50 -16.54
N ARG A 221 56.04 -11.69 -17.51
CA ARG A 221 54.58 -11.57 -17.32
C ARG A 221 53.85 -12.89 -17.00
N VAL A 222 54.53 -14.03 -17.15
CA VAL A 222 53.93 -15.37 -17.01
C VAL A 222 53.52 -15.70 -15.57
N ARG A 223 54.23 -15.19 -14.55
CA ARG A 223 53.85 -15.43 -13.13
C ARG A 223 52.57 -14.70 -12.72
N GLY A 224 52.31 -13.51 -13.28
CA GLY A 224 51.09 -12.74 -13.00
C GLY A 224 49.85 -13.35 -13.66
N LEU A 225 49.99 -13.82 -14.90
CA LEU A 225 48.93 -14.53 -15.64
C LEU A 225 48.53 -15.86 -14.98
N ARG A 226 49.51 -16.65 -14.51
CA ARG A 226 49.21 -17.91 -13.79
C ARG A 226 48.47 -17.67 -12.47
N LYS A 227 48.88 -16.69 -11.66
CA LYS A 227 48.17 -16.34 -10.43
C LYS A 227 46.73 -15.86 -10.70
N LYS A 228 46.53 -15.09 -11.78
CA LYS A 228 45.20 -14.61 -12.17
C LYS A 228 44.30 -15.75 -12.68
N GLN A 229 44.83 -16.66 -13.50
CA GLN A 229 44.13 -17.88 -13.94
C GLN A 229 43.83 -18.85 -12.78
N GLU A 230 44.73 -19.00 -11.82
CA GLU A 230 44.50 -19.81 -10.61
C GLU A 230 43.41 -19.19 -9.72
N GLN A 231 43.39 -17.86 -9.58
CA GLN A 231 42.34 -17.13 -8.86
C GLN A 231 40.99 -17.22 -9.58
N GLU A 232 40.95 -17.08 -10.91
CA GLU A 232 39.74 -17.22 -11.73
C GLU A 232 39.21 -18.67 -11.71
N GLY A 233 40.10 -19.66 -11.79
CA GLY A 233 39.75 -21.08 -11.63
C GLY A 233 39.23 -21.41 -10.23
N SER A 234 39.82 -20.82 -9.19
CA SER A 234 39.34 -20.97 -7.82
C SER A 234 37.99 -20.30 -7.59
N ARG A 235 37.75 -19.14 -8.20
CA ARG A 235 36.46 -18.42 -8.16
C ARG A 235 35.37 -19.19 -8.89
N TYR A 236 35.65 -19.67 -10.10
CA TYR A 236 34.72 -20.52 -10.85
C TYR A 236 34.35 -21.79 -10.06
N ASN A 237 35.33 -22.47 -9.46
CA ASN A 237 35.06 -23.66 -8.63
C ASN A 237 34.19 -23.33 -7.40
N HIS A 238 34.40 -22.17 -6.78
CA HIS A 238 33.53 -21.68 -5.71
C HIS A 238 32.11 -21.41 -6.23
N ASP A 239 31.97 -20.70 -7.34
CA ASP A 239 30.68 -20.34 -7.92
C ASP A 239 29.89 -21.59 -8.36
N VAL A 240 30.57 -22.61 -8.88
CA VAL A 240 29.97 -23.92 -9.17
C VAL A 240 29.46 -24.62 -7.90
N LYS A 241 30.20 -24.55 -6.79
CA LYS A 241 29.71 -25.10 -5.51
C LYS A 241 28.46 -24.35 -5.03
N VAL A 242 28.47 -23.02 -5.09
CA VAL A 242 27.31 -22.19 -4.74
C VAL A 242 26.11 -22.52 -5.64
N TYR A 243 26.34 -22.70 -6.93
CA TYR A 243 25.31 -23.13 -7.88
C TYR A 243 24.67 -24.46 -7.46
N PHE A 244 25.47 -25.49 -7.12
CA PHE A 244 24.91 -26.78 -6.69
C PHE A 244 24.10 -26.66 -5.40
N ILE A 245 24.52 -25.82 -4.45
CA ILE A 245 23.76 -25.56 -3.22
C ILE A 245 22.40 -24.92 -3.55
N ARG A 246 22.40 -23.89 -4.40
CA ARG A 246 21.16 -23.21 -4.82
C ARG A 246 20.26 -24.12 -5.65
N TYR A 247 20.84 -24.91 -6.54
CA TYR A 247 20.10 -25.85 -7.39
C TYR A 247 19.46 -26.95 -6.55
N ARG A 248 20.13 -27.42 -5.49
CA ARG A 248 19.54 -28.37 -4.56
C ARG A 248 18.32 -27.81 -3.84
N GLU A 249 18.33 -26.54 -3.46
CA GLU A 249 17.12 -25.91 -2.89
C GLU A 249 16.01 -25.70 -3.90
N TYR A 250 16.36 -25.38 -5.15
CA TYR A 250 15.39 -25.34 -6.24
C TYR A 250 14.74 -26.73 -6.48
N GLU A 251 15.52 -27.81 -6.44
CA GLU A 251 14.98 -29.18 -6.52
C GLU A 251 13.97 -29.46 -5.40
N LYS A 252 14.28 -29.08 -4.15
CA LYS A 252 13.31 -29.22 -3.05
C LYS A 252 12.04 -28.40 -3.28
N ALA A 253 12.14 -27.22 -3.89
CA ALA A 253 10.98 -26.42 -4.26
C ALA A 253 10.14 -27.10 -5.35
N CYS A 254 10.78 -27.73 -6.34
CA CYS A 254 10.10 -28.56 -7.33
C CYS A 254 9.41 -29.78 -6.71
N ASP A 255 10.03 -30.43 -5.73
CA ASP A 255 9.41 -31.59 -5.07
C ASP A 255 8.19 -31.19 -4.24
N ARG A 256 8.25 -30.06 -3.51
CA ARG A 256 7.07 -29.47 -2.84
C ARG A 256 5.97 -29.10 -3.83
N TYR A 257 6.35 -28.52 -4.98
CA TYR A 257 5.41 -28.19 -6.05
C TYR A 257 4.68 -29.43 -6.59
N LYS A 258 5.41 -30.51 -6.87
CA LYS A 258 4.81 -31.79 -7.30
C LYS A 258 3.82 -32.32 -6.28
N GLN A 259 4.19 -32.34 -5.00
CA GLN A 259 3.31 -32.80 -3.92
C GLN A 259 2.01 -31.98 -3.86
N VAL A 260 2.11 -30.66 -3.99
CA VAL A 260 0.93 -29.79 -3.94
C VAL A 260 0.08 -29.97 -5.20
N LEU A 261 0.68 -30.16 -6.37
CA LEU A 261 -0.06 -30.48 -7.61
C LEU A 261 -0.82 -31.79 -7.52
N GLU A 262 -0.20 -32.84 -6.96
CA GLU A 262 -0.84 -34.15 -6.78
C GLU A 262 -2.06 -34.05 -5.86
N ASN A 263 -1.96 -33.23 -4.80
CA ASN A 263 -3.04 -33.04 -3.84
C ASN A 263 -4.01 -31.90 -4.22
N TRP A 264 -3.71 -31.12 -5.26
CA TRP A 264 -4.48 -29.92 -5.63
C TRP A 264 -5.97 -30.19 -5.84
N PRO A 265 -6.40 -31.30 -6.49
CA PRO A 265 -7.83 -31.59 -6.64
C PRO A 265 -8.59 -31.68 -5.31
N MET A 266 -7.91 -32.02 -4.20
CA MET A 266 -8.52 -32.05 -2.87
C MET A 266 -8.73 -30.66 -2.27
N TYR A 267 -7.85 -29.70 -2.61
CA TYR A 267 -7.90 -28.33 -2.09
C TYR A 267 -8.68 -27.38 -2.98
N GLN A 268 -8.72 -27.67 -4.29
CA GLN A 268 -9.25 -26.78 -5.32
C GLN A 268 -10.69 -26.36 -5.05
N GLN A 269 -11.57 -27.32 -4.71
CA GLN A 269 -12.97 -27.00 -4.43
C GLN A 269 -13.10 -26.08 -3.22
N ALA A 270 -12.40 -26.38 -2.12
CA ALA A 270 -12.44 -25.56 -0.90
C ALA A 270 -11.87 -24.14 -1.14
N PHE A 271 -10.85 -24.03 -1.99
CA PHE A 271 -10.29 -22.74 -2.42
C PHE A 271 -11.33 -21.91 -3.21
N TYR A 272 -11.99 -22.53 -4.19
CA TYR A 272 -13.05 -21.86 -4.96
C TYR A 272 -14.25 -21.49 -4.09
N ASP A 273 -14.72 -22.39 -3.23
CA ASP A 273 -15.83 -22.14 -2.31
C ASP A 273 -15.55 -20.90 -1.43
N ARG A 274 -14.31 -20.74 -0.95
CA ARG A 274 -13.90 -19.53 -0.22
C ARG A 274 -13.92 -18.29 -1.09
N CYS A 275 -13.43 -18.38 -2.33
CA CYS A 275 -13.48 -17.25 -3.26
C CYS A 275 -14.92 -16.83 -3.57
N PHE A 276 -15.83 -17.79 -3.74
CA PHE A 276 -17.26 -17.52 -3.94
C PHE A 276 -17.88 -16.88 -2.69
N ASN A 277 -17.60 -17.39 -1.49
CA ASN A 277 -18.08 -16.78 -0.24
C ASN A 277 -17.56 -15.34 -0.08
N ASP A 278 -16.28 -15.08 -0.37
CA ASP A 278 -15.70 -13.73 -0.34
C ASP A 278 -16.40 -12.79 -1.35
N ILE A 279 -16.74 -13.30 -2.54
CA ILE A 279 -17.48 -12.55 -3.57
C ILE A 279 -18.89 -12.22 -3.07
N GLU A 280 -19.63 -13.21 -2.60
CA GLU A 280 -21.01 -13.02 -2.10
C GLU A 280 -21.05 -12.01 -0.95
N GLU A 281 -20.11 -12.10 0.00
CA GLU A 281 -20.01 -11.14 1.10
C GLU A 281 -19.68 -9.73 0.60
N ALA A 282 -18.73 -9.59 -0.33
CA ALA A 282 -18.33 -8.30 -0.87
C ALA A 282 -19.43 -7.66 -1.73
N GLU A 283 -20.18 -8.44 -2.52
CA GLU A 283 -21.35 -7.98 -3.27
C GLU A 283 -22.48 -7.53 -2.33
N PHE A 284 -22.71 -8.28 -1.25
CA PHE A 284 -23.67 -7.89 -0.22
C PHE A 284 -23.30 -6.56 0.44
N LYS A 285 -22.04 -6.39 0.87
CA LYS A 285 -21.51 -5.13 1.41
C LYS A 285 -21.63 -3.98 0.38
N MET A 286 -21.33 -4.25 -0.89
CA MET A 286 -21.45 -3.28 -1.98
C MET A 286 -22.88 -2.78 -2.13
N ASN A 287 -23.85 -3.69 -2.15
CA ASN A 287 -25.27 -3.35 -2.28
C ASN A 287 -25.75 -2.47 -1.11
N GLN A 288 -25.33 -2.78 0.12
CA GLN A 288 -25.64 -1.92 1.28
C GLN A 288 -25.03 -0.52 1.16
N ALA A 289 -23.76 -0.44 0.73
CA ALA A 289 -23.07 0.83 0.53
C ALA A 289 -23.74 1.70 -0.55
N LEU A 290 -24.18 1.08 -1.66
CA LEU A 290 -24.92 1.77 -2.73
C LEU A 290 -26.28 2.30 -2.25
N GLN A 291 -27.03 1.53 -1.44
CA GLN A 291 -28.28 2.00 -0.85
C GLN A 291 -28.07 3.20 0.08
N ALA A 292 -27.00 3.18 0.89
CA ALA A 292 -26.64 4.31 1.74
C ALA A 292 -26.26 5.55 0.92
N LEU A 293 -25.51 5.36 -0.16
CA LEU A 293 -25.10 6.43 -1.08
C LEU A 293 -26.30 7.07 -1.79
N GLU A 294 -27.26 6.26 -2.25
CA GLU A 294 -28.52 6.76 -2.85
C GLU A 294 -29.31 7.63 -1.87
N LEU A 295 -29.42 7.20 -0.60
CA LEU A 295 -30.07 7.97 0.45
C LEU A 295 -29.40 9.34 0.66
N TYR A 296 -28.07 9.36 0.75
CA TYR A 296 -27.33 10.60 1.02
C TYR A 296 -27.34 11.55 -0.17
N ASN A 297 -27.20 11.04 -1.41
CA ASN A 297 -27.37 11.86 -2.60
C ASN A 297 -28.79 12.43 -2.70
N THR A 298 -29.81 11.65 -2.34
CA THR A 298 -31.20 12.16 -2.30
C THR A 298 -31.38 13.32 -1.31
N ILE A 299 -30.63 13.33 -0.19
CA ILE A 299 -30.63 14.45 0.77
C ILE A 299 -30.05 15.71 0.11
N LEU A 300 -28.93 15.56 -0.59
CA LEU A 300 -28.22 16.64 -1.28
C LEU A 300 -29.04 17.17 -2.48
N ASP A 301 -29.60 16.31 -3.32
CA ASP A 301 -30.40 16.68 -4.48
C ASP A 301 -31.65 17.47 -4.10
N LYS A 302 -32.23 17.15 -2.94
CA LYS A 302 -33.40 17.86 -2.43
C LYS A 302 -33.01 19.14 -1.69
N SER A 303 -31.74 19.36 -1.36
CA SER A 303 -31.25 20.50 -0.58
C SER A 303 -31.70 21.84 -1.18
N SER A 304 -31.96 22.83 -0.33
CA SER A 304 -32.17 24.21 -0.78
C SER A 304 -30.86 24.85 -1.28
N VAL A 305 -29.71 24.29 -0.91
CA VAL A 305 -28.39 24.74 -1.37
C VAL A 305 -28.13 24.28 -2.80
N HIS A 306 -27.79 25.23 -3.68
CA HIS A 306 -27.43 24.93 -5.07
C HIS A 306 -26.19 24.03 -5.15
N ALA A 307 -26.18 23.09 -6.11
CA ALA A 307 -25.17 22.04 -6.24
C ALA A 307 -23.72 22.56 -6.25
N ASP A 308 -23.48 23.71 -6.90
CA ASP A 308 -22.15 24.35 -6.97
C ASP A 308 -21.56 24.75 -5.61
N TYR A 309 -22.40 24.88 -4.56
CA TYR A 309 -21.99 25.23 -3.21
C TYR A 309 -22.06 24.04 -2.24
N GLN A 310 -22.37 22.83 -2.71
CA GLN A 310 -22.45 21.62 -1.90
C GLN A 310 -21.05 21.00 -1.66
N ASP A 311 -20.15 21.80 -1.10
CA ASP A 311 -18.85 21.37 -0.59
C ASP A 311 -18.79 21.61 0.93
N VAL A 312 -18.11 20.72 1.65
CA VAL A 312 -18.03 20.79 3.13
C VAL A 312 -17.53 22.14 3.61
N LYS A 313 -16.48 22.71 3.00
CA LYS A 313 -15.90 23.99 3.44
C LYS A 313 -16.83 25.17 3.12
N ILE A 314 -17.49 25.12 1.98
CA ILE A 314 -18.45 26.17 1.56
C ILE A 314 -19.64 26.17 2.52
N LEU A 315 -20.22 25.01 2.81
CA LEU A 315 -21.33 24.86 3.75
C LEU A 315 -20.95 25.27 5.17
N GLU A 316 -19.73 24.94 5.64
CA GLU A 316 -19.20 25.42 6.93
C GLU A 316 -19.12 26.95 6.97
N THR A 317 -18.74 27.58 5.85
CA THR A 317 -18.68 29.04 5.71
C THR A 317 -20.08 29.67 5.73
N PHE A 318 -21.04 29.08 5.00
CA PHE A 318 -22.43 29.54 5.01
C PHE A 318 -23.05 29.43 6.40
N ARG A 319 -22.79 28.31 7.09
CA ARG A 319 -23.19 28.08 8.49
C ARG A 319 -22.63 29.17 9.39
N TYR A 320 -21.35 29.50 9.26
CA TYR A 320 -20.73 30.60 10.00
C TYR A 320 -21.40 31.96 9.73
N PHE A 321 -21.76 32.28 8.47
CA PHE A 321 -22.46 33.53 8.15
C PHE A 321 -23.84 33.62 8.82
N LEU A 322 -24.59 32.52 8.84
CA LEU A 322 -25.89 32.46 9.49
C LEU A 322 -25.77 32.51 11.03
N GLU A 323 -24.81 31.79 11.61
CA GLU A 323 -24.56 31.77 13.06
C GLU A 323 -24.16 33.16 13.61
N THR A 324 -23.36 33.90 12.82
CA THR A 324 -22.89 35.24 13.20
C THR A 324 -23.87 36.36 12.86
N GLY A 325 -24.96 36.05 12.16
CA GLY A 325 -25.92 37.04 11.68
C GLY A 325 -25.38 37.94 10.56
N ARG A 326 -24.27 37.55 9.92
CA ARG A 326 -23.75 38.24 8.71
C ARG A 326 -24.66 38.05 7.50
N ALA A 327 -25.39 36.93 7.47
CA ALA A 327 -26.44 36.64 6.50
C ALA A 327 -27.73 36.22 7.22
N SER A 328 -28.86 36.51 6.60
CA SER A 328 -30.20 36.16 7.09
C SER A 328 -30.86 35.04 6.27
N ASP A 329 -30.44 34.86 5.02
CA ASP A 329 -30.89 33.80 4.13
C ASP A 329 -29.75 33.21 3.29
N LEU A 330 -30.08 32.17 2.52
CA LEU A 330 -29.11 31.45 1.69
C LEU A 330 -28.56 32.31 0.52
N GLN A 331 -29.35 33.23 -0.03
CA GLN A 331 -28.91 34.08 -1.13
C GLN A 331 -27.85 35.07 -0.66
N GLU A 332 -28.03 35.65 0.53
CA GLU A 332 -27.01 36.49 1.18
C GLU A 332 -25.74 35.69 1.47
N CYS A 333 -25.85 34.43 1.92
CA CYS A 333 -24.68 33.57 2.09
C CYS A 333 -23.90 33.37 0.78
N MET A 334 -24.59 33.07 -0.32
CA MET A 334 -23.97 32.89 -1.64
C MET A 334 -23.27 34.17 -2.11
N ASN A 335 -23.93 35.32 -1.98
CA ASN A 335 -23.36 36.61 -2.37
C ASN A 335 -22.10 36.94 -1.57
N LEU A 336 -22.14 36.79 -0.24
CA LEU A 336 -20.98 37.04 0.63
C LEU A 336 -19.82 36.11 0.31
N TYR A 337 -20.10 34.83 0.01
CA TYR A 337 -19.06 33.87 -0.33
C TYR A 337 -18.36 34.21 -1.65
N GLU A 338 -19.12 34.54 -2.70
CA GLU A 338 -18.54 34.93 -3.99
C GLU A 338 -17.74 36.23 -3.88
N GLU A 339 -18.20 37.20 -3.07
CA GLU A 339 -17.43 38.41 -2.77
C GLU A 339 -16.12 38.08 -2.04
N GLU A 340 -16.16 37.27 -0.98
CA GLU A 340 -14.96 36.88 -0.22
C GLU A 340 -13.98 36.06 -1.07
N LYS A 341 -14.48 35.15 -1.89
CA LYS A 341 -13.68 34.37 -2.84
C LYS A 341 -13.00 35.28 -3.87
N HIS A 342 -13.72 36.23 -4.44
CA HIS A 342 -13.16 37.20 -5.36
C HIS A 342 -12.03 38.03 -4.70
N TRP A 343 -12.22 38.47 -3.45
CA TRP A 343 -11.17 39.15 -2.69
C TRP A 343 -9.94 38.27 -2.43
N GLN A 344 -10.15 36.99 -2.12
CA GLN A 344 -9.04 36.04 -1.95
C GLN A 344 -8.26 35.84 -3.25
N GLU A 345 -8.94 35.78 -4.40
CA GLU A 345 -8.30 35.69 -5.71
C GLU A 345 -7.47 36.94 -6.03
N ILE A 346 -8.00 38.13 -5.75
CA ILE A 346 -7.26 39.41 -5.89
C ILE A 346 -6.02 39.40 -5.01
N LYS A 347 -6.16 39.02 -3.74
CA LYS A 347 -5.05 38.97 -2.79
C LYS A 347 -3.98 37.95 -3.22
N ALA A 348 -4.37 36.75 -3.62
CA ALA A 348 -3.44 35.74 -4.12
C ALA A 348 -2.75 36.21 -5.41
N SER A 349 -3.46 36.96 -6.26
CA SER A 349 -2.85 37.58 -7.44
C SER A 349 -1.82 38.65 -7.07
N GLN A 350 -2.11 39.48 -6.06
CA GLN A 350 -1.17 40.47 -5.53
C GLN A 350 0.07 39.78 -4.95
N GLU A 351 -0.08 38.75 -4.12
CA GLU A 351 1.04 37.98 -3.57
C GLU A 351 1.90 37.34 -4.67
N ARG A 352 1.30 36.81 -5.74
CA ARG A 352 2.05 36.31 -6.90
C ARG A 352 2.83 37.41 -7.61
N ILE A 353 2.22 38.58 -7.81
CA ILE A 353 2.88 39.74 -8.42
C ILE A 353 4.04 40.20 -7.53
N GLU A 354 3.84 40.32 -6.22
CA GLU A 354 4.88 40.71 -5.25
C GLU A 354 6.04 39.71 -5.22
N ASN A 355 5.75 38.40 -5.15
CA ASN A 355 6.78 37.36 -5.21
C ASN A 355 7.54 37.37 -6.54
N THR A 356 6.85 37.64 -7.65
CA THR A 356 7.49 37.77 -8.97
C THR A 356 8.36 39.01 -9.04
N ILE A 357 7.90 40.16 -8.51
CA ILE A 357 8.69 41.38 -8.43
C ILE A 357 9.94 41.15 -7.57
N TYR A 358 9.79 40.55 -6.40
CA TYR A 358 10.91 40.21 -5.52
C TYR A 358 11.91 39.28 -6.21
N PHE A 359 11.43 38.25 -6.91
CA PHE A 359 12.27 37.36 -7.68
C PHE A 359 13.00 38.09 -8.81
N LEU A 360 12.32 38.94 -9.58
CA LEU A 360 12.93 39.70 -10.68
C LEU A 360 13.94 40.76 -10.19
N GLN A 361 13.66 41.41 -9.06
CA GLN A 361 14.60 42.34 -8.40
C GLN A 361 15.87 41.61 -7.97
N ASN A 362 15.76 40.39 -7.43
CA ASN A 362 16.90 39.57 -7.02
C ASN A 362 17.60 38.83 -8.18
N SER A 363 16.95 38.70 -9.34
CA SER A 363 17.49 37.98 -10.50
C SER A 363 18.21 38.87 -11.51
N SER A 364 18.14 40.20 -11.35
CA SER A 364 18.88 41.13 -12.21
C SER A 364 20.15 41.59 -11.48
N ASP A 365 21.31 41.48 -12.14
CA ASP A 365 22.58 42.01 -11.60
C ASP A 365 22.46 43.51 -11.25
N GLN A 366 21.64 44.25 -12.00
CA GLN A 366 21.32 45.65 -11.71
C GLN A 366 20.47 45.83 -10.44
N GLY A 367 19.55 44.90 -10.14
CA GLY A 367 18.73 44.93 -8.92
C GLY A 367 19.53 44.58 -7.66
N LEU A 368 20.48 43.65 -7.76
CA LEU A 368 21.48 43.36 -6.73
C LEU A 368 22.37 44.58 -6.46
N ILE A 369 22.91 45.20 -7.51
CA ILE A 369 23.75 46.41 -7.39
C ILE A 369 22.95 47.59 -6.83
N ALA A 370 21.70 47.78 -7.25
CA ALA A 370 20.84 48.84 -6.73
C ALA A 370 20.48 48.60 -5.26
N SER A 371 20.19 47.36 -4.86
CA SER A 371 19.94 46.97 -3.47
C SER A 371 21.16 47.24 -2.58
N GLU A 372 22.35 46.84 -3.01
CA GLU A 372 23.61 47.07 -2.29
C GLU A 372 23.93 48.57 -2.14
N GLN A 373 23.68 49.36 -3.20
CA GLN A 373 23.85 50.82 -3.16
C GLN A 373 22.85 51.51 -2.22
N LEU A 374 21.61 51.02 -2.16
CA LEU A 374 20.56 51.57 -1.29
C LEU A 374 20.85 51.26 0.19
N ASP A 375 21.33 50.06 0.50
CA ASP A 375 21.78 49.68 1.84
C ASP A 375 23.01 50.49 2.31
N LEU A 376 23.94 50.79 1.39
CA LEU A 376 25.08 51.67 1.68
C LEU A 376 24.63 53.12 1.98
N LEU A 377 23.66 53.64 1.22
CA LEU A 377 23.08 54.97 1.46
C LEU A 377 22.32 55.05 2.79
N LEU A 378 21.55 54.02 3.13
CA LEU A 378 20.79 53.95 4.40
C LEU A 378 21.71 53.79 5.61
N ARG A 379 22.85 53.08 5.48
CA ARG A 379 23.86 52.98 6.55
C ARG A 379 24.69 54.25 6.69
N GLY A 380 24.92 54.99 5.60
CA GLY A 380 25.65 56.27 5.61
C GLY A 380 24.83 57.48 6.08
N GLN A 381 23.52 57.33 6.32
CA GLN A 381 22.66 58.39 6.89
C GLN A 381 22.49 58.28 8.42
N LYS A 382 23.23 57.38 9.09
CA LYS A 382 23.38 57.39 10.55
C LYS A 382 24.71 58.05 10.92
N ASP A 383 24.78 59.36 10.73
CA ASP A 383 25.65 60.28 11.48
C ASP A 383 24.89 61.57 11.76
#